data_AF-A0A2E3BZH8-F1
#
_entry.id   AF-A0A2E3BZH8-F1
#
_cell.length_a   1.000
_cell.length_b   1.000
_cell.length_c   1.000
_cell.angle_alpha   90.00
_cell.angle_beta   90.00
_cell.angle_gamma   90.00
#
_symmetry.space_group_name_H-M   'P 1'
#
loop_
_entity.id
_entity.type
_entity.pdbx_description
1 polymer ?
#
loop_
_entity_poly.entity_id
_entity_poly.type
_entity_poly.pdbx_seq_one_letter_code
_entity_poly.pdbx_strand_id
1 'polypeptide(L)'
;MKLYNAIEKLEGETLFKYIAVIISSIFLIGSIDIRLNVILAIFIAVTIILYLEDKRVTKSETLKTQHELKLNTIKPIPKNFEPYYDIVDFFFSIQDFYPFNPPVYEEVIDNVDNFLKVYEYVKKSGVETPEKYYDIAENKKQNAINALHSMIFKLEVNKIVTNKLDRSCKQLDEILRRYLDEMYDIYKKDIYKKGYDSTRGLINTGPRPVNHYTNIVGDVTYDIY
;
A
#
# COMPACT_ATOMS: atom_id res chain seq x y z
N MET A 1 7.42 -14.68 -31.95
CA MET A 1 6.25 -14.14 -31.22
C MET A 1 6.53 -13.87 -29.73
N LYS A 2 7.29 -14.71 -29.01
CA LYS A 2 7.65 -14.45 -27.58
C LYS A 2 8.58 -13.23 -27.36
N LEU A 3 9.48 -12.93 -28.30
CA LEU A 3 10.44 -11.81 -28.18
C LEU A 3 9.76 -10.43 -28.29
N TYR A 4 8.81 -10.29 -29.22
CA TYR A 4 8.07 -9.04 -29.43
C TYR A 4 7.22 -8.67 -28.20
N ASN A 5 6.48 -9.65 -27.65
CA ASN A 5 5.68 -9.46 -26.44
C ASN A 5 6.53 -9.22 -25.18
N ALA A 6 7.79 -9.64 -25.17
CA ALA A 6 8.72 -9.34 -24.09
C ALA A 6 9.21 -7.88 -24.17
N ILE A 7 9.40 -7.34 -25.38
CA ILE A 7 9.82 -5.95 -25.58
C ILE A 7 8.70 -4.97 -25.21
N GLU A 8 7.45 -5.29 -25.56
CA GLU A 8 6.29 -4.42 -25.31
C GLU A 8 5.92 -4.32 -23.81
N LYS A 9 6.34 -5.29 -22.99
CA LYS A 9 6.13 -5.31 -21.54
C LYS A 9 7.26 -4.68 -20.72
N LEU A 10 8.32 -4.16 -21.37
CA LEU A 10 9.45 -3.55 -20.66
C LEU A 10 9.15 -2.10 -20.33
N GLU A 11 9.18 -1.76 -19.03
CA GLU A 11 9.18 -0.37 -18.57
C GLU A 11 10.37 0.41 -19.17
N GLY A 12 10.15 1.69 -19.47
CA GLY A 12 11.13 2.53 -20.18
C GLY A 12 12.51 2.61 -19.50
N GLU A 13 12.56 2.52 -18.17
CA GLU A 13 13.82 2.49 -17.42
C GLU A 13 14.62 1.19 -17.67
N THR A 14 13.93 0.06 -17.78
CA THR A 14 14.59 -1.24 -18.08
C THR A 14 15.07 -1.26 -19.53
N LEU A 15 14.27 -0.72 -20.45
CA LEU A 15 14.63 -0.61 -21.85
C LEU A 15 15.87 0.28 -22.06
N PHE A 16 15.95 1.41 -21.35
CA PHE A 16 17.13 2.27 -21.34
C PHE A 16 18.38 1.54 -20.84
N LYS A 17 18.27 0.79 -19.74
CA LYS A 17 19.38 -0.02 -19.20
C LYS A 17 19.87 -1.06 -20.22
N TYR A 18 18.96 -1.73 -20.93
CA TYR A 18 19.33 -2.71 -21.96
C TYR A 18 20.00 -2.07 -23.18
N ILE A 19 19.51 -0.92 -23.65
CA ILE A 19 20.16 -0.15 -24.72
C ILE A 19 21.57 0.29 -24.30
N ALA A 20 21.73 0.77 -23.06
CA ALA A 20 23.04 1.19 -22.53
C ALA A 20 24.05 0.02 -22.50
N VAL A 21 23.60 -1.19 -22.13
CA VAL A 21 24.43 -2.41 -22.16
C VAL A 21 24.85 -2.76 -23.59
N ILE A 22 23.93 -2.67 -24.56
CA ILE A 22 24.24 -2.93 -25.97
C ILE A 22 25.27 -1.94 -26.50
N ILE A 23 25.07 -0.63 -26.28
CA ILE A 23 25.99 0.42 -26.73
C ILE A 23 27.37 0.24 -26.08
N SER A 24 27.42 -0.04 -24.77
CA SER A 24 28.68 -0.27 -24.06
C SER A 24 29.42 -1.50 -24.59
N SER A 25 28.68 -2.56 -24.91
CA SER A 25 29.26 -3.79 -25.47
C SER A 25 29.83 -3.55 -26.87
N ILE A 26 29.12 -2.81 -27.72
CA ILE A 26 29.60 -2.42 -29.06
C ILE A 26 30.84 -1.52 -28.94
N PHE A 27 30.85 -0.57 -28.01
CA PHE A 27 31.97 0.34 -27.80
C PHE A 27 33.25 -0.38 -27.35
N LEU A 28 33.13 -1.30 -26.38
CA LEU A 28 34.27 -2.07 -25.87
C LEU A 28 34.88 -2.98 -26.94
N ILE A 29 34.05 -3.52 -27.83
CA ILE A 29 34.46 -4.54 -28.80
C ILE A 29 34.83 -3.93 -30.16
N GLY A 30 34.37 -2.72 -30.47
CA GLY A 30 34.79 -1.94 -31.65
C GLY A 30 36.27 -1.58 -31.70
N SER A 31 37.02 -1.81 -30.61
CA SER A 31 38.47 -1.65 -30.54
C SER A 31 39.26 -2.82 -31.15
N ILE A 32 38.59 -3.87 -31.65
CA ILE A 32 39.19 -5.10 -32.19
C ILE A 32 38.51 -5.43 -33.54
N ASP A 33 39.26 -5.91 -34.54
CA ASP A 33 38.84 -6.12 -35.95
C ASP A 33 37.36 -6.54 -36.22
N ILE A 34 36.71 -5.84 -37.14
CA ILE A 34 35.25 -5.58 -37.11
C ILE A 34 34.34 -6.79 -37.47
N ARG A 35 34.83 -7.86 -38.10
CA ARG A 35 33.93 -8.87 -38.71
C ARG A 35 33.33 -9.90 -37.75
N LEU A 36 34.12 -10.49 -36.85
CA LEU A 36 33.61 -11.51 -35.90
C LEU A 36 33.17 -10.87 -34.57
N ASN A 37 33.77 -9.72 -34.26
CA ASN A 37 33.67 -9.07 -32.96
C ASN A 37 32.29 -8.47 -32.71
N VAL A 38 31.63 -7.90 -33.73
CA VAL A 38 30.25 -7.38 -33.59
C VAL A 38 29.27 -8.51 -33.29
N ILE A 39 29.41 -9.67 -33.93
CA ILE A 39 28.54 -10.84 -33.67
C ILE A 39 28.75 -11.33 -32.23
N LEU A 40 30.01 -11.38 -31.78
CA LEU A 40 30.36 -11.79 -30.43
C LEU A 40 29.89 -10.78 -29.36
N ALA A 41 29.92 -9.48 -29.66
CA ALA A 41 29.36 -8.42 -28.83
C ALA A 41 27.85 -8.55 -28.66
N ILE A 42 27.13 -8.80 -29.76
CA ILE A 42 25.68 -9.03 -29.72
C ILE A 42 25.36 -10.27 -28.90
N PHE A 43 26.13 -11.36 -29.08
CA PHE A 43 25.94 -12.58 -28.30
C PHE A 43 26.14 -12.33 -26.79
N ILE A 44 27.22 -11.66 -26.40
CA ILE A 44 27.48 -11.29 -24.99
C ILE A 44 26.36 -10.40 -24.43
N ALA A 45 25.95 -9.37 -25.18
CA ALA A 45 24.87 -8.47 -24.76
C ALA A 45 23.55 -9.23 -24.54
N VAL A 46 23.20 -10.15 -25.46
CA VAL A 46 22.01 -11.00 -25.31
C VAL A 46 22.13 -11.89 -24.07
N THR A 47 23.29 -12.53 -23.83
CA THR A 47 23.50 -13.34 -22.62
C THR A 47 23.36 -12.51 -21.33
N ILE A 48 23.93 -11.30 -21.29
CA ILE A 48 23.81 -10.41 -20.13
C ILE A 48 22.35 -9.99 -19.91
N ILE A 49 21.63 -9.62 -20.98
CA ILE A 49 20.21 -9.25 -20.89
C ILE A 49 19.38 -10.42 -20.35
N LEU A 50 19.58 -11.63 -20.87
CA LEU A 50 18.88 -12.83 -20.39
C LEU A 50 19.16 -13.09 -18.91
N TYR A 51 20.41 -12.94 -18.47
CA TYR A 51 20.79 -13.10 -17.07
C TYR A 51 20.14 -12.04 -16.15
N LEU A 52 20.13 -10.77 -16.58
CA LEU A 52 19.50 -9.69 -15.81
C LEU A 52 17.98 -9.88 -15.71
N GLU A 53 17.36 -10.32 -16.79
CA GLU A 53 15.93 -10.61 -16.84
C GLU A 53 15.57 -11.78 -15.92
N ASP A 54 16.32 -12.88 -15.98
CA ASP A 54 16.12 -14.04 -15.11
C ASP A 54 16.24 -13.63 -13.63
N LYS A 55 17.30 -12.90 -13.26
CA LYS A 55 17.48 -12.38 -11.91
C LYS A 55 16.33 -11.46 -11.47
N ARG A 56 15.79 -10.65 -12.38
CA ARG A 56 14.64 -9.78 -12.11
C ARG A 56 13.38 -10.60 -11.86
N VAL A 57 13.10 -11.58 -12.71
CA VAL A 57 11.94 -12.48 -12.59
C VAL A 57 12.02 -13.27 -11.30
N THR A 58 13.14 -13.94 -11.00
CA THR A 58 13.33 -14.71 -9.76
C THR A 58 13.15 -13.83 -8.52
N LYS A 59 13.68 -12.60 -8.54
CA LYS A 59 13.49 -11.66 -7.42
C LYS A 59 12.03 -11.29 -7.24
N SER A 60 11.30 -11.01 -8.33
CA SER A 60 9.88 -10.68 -8.30
C SER A 60 9.04 -11.85 -7.77
N GLU A 61 9.32 -13.07 -8.24
CA GLU A 61 8.64 -14.28 -7.78
C GLU A 61 8.90 -14.53 -6.29
N THR A 62 10.16 -14.39 -5.86
CA THR A 62 10.52 -14.53 -4.44
C THR A 62 9.77 -13.54 -3.56
N LEU A 63 9.68 -12.26 -3.95
CA LEU A 63 8.93 -11.24 -3.21
C LEU A 63 7.45 -11.58 -3.12
N LYS A 64 6.85 -12.04 -4.23
CA LYS A 64 5.45 -12.44 -4.26
C LYS A 64 5.18 -13.63 -3.33
N THR A 65 6.03 -14.66 -3.39
CA THR A 65 5.91 -15.82 -2.49
C THR A 65 6.08 -15.42 -1.03
N GLN A 66 7.04 -14.54 -0.71
CA GLN A 66 7.21 -14.04 0.65
C GLN A 66 5.98 -13.29 1.15
N HIS A 67 5.37 -12.47 0.30
CA HIS A 67 4.14 -11.74 0.61
C HIS A 67 2.96 -12.68 0.86
N GLU A 68 2.74 -13.65 -0.04
CA GLU A 68 1.70 -14.66 0.10
C GLU A 68 1.90 -15.49 1.39
N LEU A 69 3.13 -15.88 1.71
CA LEU A 69 3.45 -16.59 2.95
C LEU A 69 3.11 -15.75 4.19
N LYS A 70 3.52 -14.48 4.22
CA LYS A 70 3.19 -13.56 5.32
C LYS A 70 1.68 -13.40 5.48
N LEU A 71 0.97 -13.15 4.39
CA LEU A 71 -0.49 -13.00 4.38
C LEU A 71 -1.19 -14.22 5.00
N ASN A 72 -0.75 -15.43 4.62
CA ASN A 72 -1.34 -16.69 5.10
C ASN A 72 -1.07 -16.99 6.58
N THR A 73 -0.06 -16.34 7.19
CA THR A 73 0.25 -16.48 8.62
C THR A 73 -0.60 -15.59 9.53
N ILE A 74 -1.15 -14.49 8.99
CA ILE A 74 -1.99 -13.55 9.76
C ILE A 74 -3.30 -14.24 10.19
N LYS A 75 -3.69 -14.04 11.46
CA LYS A 75 -4.93 -14.58 12.04
C LYS A 75 -5.81 -13.45 12.58
N PRO A 76 -7.11 -13.41 12.24
CA PRO A 76 -7.78 -14.16 11.17
C PRO A 76 -7.22 -13.77 9.79
N ILE A 77 -7.49 -14.59 8.78
CA ILE A 77 -7.07 -14.30 7.41
C ILE A 77 -7.83 -13.05 6.93
N PRO A 78 -7.14 -11.93 6.65
CA PRO A 78 -7.78 -10.69 6.21
C PRO A 78 -8.28 -10.82 4.77
N LYS A 79 -9.34 -10.08 4.41
CA LYS A 79 -10.02 -10.22 3.11
C LYS A 79 -9.43 -9.32 2.04
N ASN A 80 -9.00 -8.12 2.41
CA ASN A 80 -8.61 -7.06 1.48
C ASN A 80 -7.12 -6.70 1.56
N PHE A 81 -6.28 -7.46 2.27
CA PHE A 81 -4.86 -7.11 2.46
C PHE A 81 -3.98 -7.51 1.28
N GLU A 82 -4.42 -8.45 0.43
CA GLU A 82 -3.62 -9.02 -0.66
C GLU A 82 -2.85 -8.00 -1.53
N PRO A 83 -3.44 -6.87 -1.96
CA PRO A 83 -2.69 -5.92 -2.80
C PRO A 83 -1.76 -4.98 -2.01
N TYR A 84 -1.76 -5.01 -0.68
CA TYR A 84 -1.05 -4.03 0.18
C TYR A 84 0.11 -4.66 0.96
N TYR A 85 1.31 -4.57 0.39
CA TYR A 85 2.53 -5.12 1.01
C TYR A 85 2.85 -4.51 2.37
N ASP A 86 2.70 -3.20 2.54
CA ASP A 86 3.00 -2.52 3.81
C ASP A 86 2.04 -2.90 4.94
N ILE A 87 0.76 -3.12 4.63
CA ILE A 87 -0.23 -3.63 5.58
C ILE A 87 0.11 -5.07 5.97
N VAL A 88 0.38 -5.94 4.99
CA VAL A 88 0.74 -7.35 5.28
C VAL A 88 2.02 -7.43 6.12
N ASP A 89 3.05 -6.65 5.77
CA ASP A 89 4.30 -6.59 6.53
C ASP A 89 4.08 -6.08 7.96
N PHE A 90 3.23 -5.07 8.13
CA PHE A 90 2.86 -4.56 9.44
C PHE A 90 2.20 -5.65 10.30
N PHE A 91 1.12 -6.28 9.82
CA PHE A 91 0.41 -7.30 10.59
C PHE A 91 1.24 -8.55 10.83
N PHE A 92 2.10 -8.93 9.90
CA PHE A 92 3.09 -9.98 10.14
C PHE A 92 4.05 -9.63 11.28
N SER A 93 4.46 -8.37 11.40
CA SER A 93 5.41 -7.92 12.44
C SER A 93 4.82 -7.88 13.86
N ILE A 94 3.49 -7.76 13.96
CA ILE A 94 2.75 -7.68 15.24
C ILE A 94 1.94 -8.95 15.55
N GLN A 95 2.07 -10.01 14.74
CA GLN A 95 1.29 -11.25 14.90
C GLN A 95 1.47 -11.90 16.28
N ASP A 96 2.59 -11.64 16.94
CA ASP A 96 2.88 -12.09 18.30
C ASP A 96 1.96 -11.45 19.35
N PHE A 97 1.22 -10.39 19.02
CA PHE A 97 0.17 -9.84 19.88
C PHE A 97 -1.12 -10.67 19.88
N TYR A 98 -1.35 -11.50 18.86
CA TYR A 98 -2.57 -12.30 18.74
C TYR A 98 -2.85 -13.17 19.97
N PRO A 99 -1.88 -13.97 20.51
CA PRO A 99 -2.14 -14.83 21.66
C PRO A 99 -2.50 -14.08 22.96
N PHE A 100 -2.10 -12.81 23.10
CA PHE A 100 -2.38 -12.03 24.31
C PHE A 100 -3.81 -11.51 24.36
N ASN A 101 -4.37 -11.11 23.22
CA ASN A 101 -5.74 -10.60 23.15
C ASN A 101 -6.35 -10.80 21.75
N PRO A 102 -6.74 -12.05 21.39
CA PRO A 102 -7.27 -12.36 20.07
C PRO A 102 -8.44 -11.45 19.64
N PRO A 103 -9.45 -11.17 20.51
CA PRO A 103 -10.59 -10.33 20.12
C PRO A 103 -10.20 -8.91 19.71
N VAL A 104 -9.25 -8.30 20.42
CA VAL A 104 -8.78 -6.94 20.08
C VAL A 104 -7.91 -6.96 18.82
N TYR A 105 -7.10 -8.00 18.64
CA TYR A 105 -6.31 -8.16 17.42
C TYR A 105 -7.20 -8.33 16.18
N GLU A 106 -8.25 -9.13 16.31
CA GLU A 106 -9.31 -9.30 15.31
C GLU A 106 -10.01 -7.98 15.01
N GLU A 107 -10.35 -7.18 16.03
CA GLU A 107 -10.95 -5.86 15.85
C GLU A 107 -10.03 -4.89 15.08
N VAL A 108 -8.72 -4.92 15.31
CA VAL A 108 -7.76 -4.12 14.53
C VAL A 108 -7.78 -4.54 13.06
N ILE A 109 -7.72 -5.84 12.79
CA ILE A 109 -7.79 -6.37 11.42
C ILE A 109 -9.08 -5.93 10.75
N ASP A 110 -10.23 -6.10 11.40
CA ASP A 110 -11.53 -5.76 10.84
C ASP A 110 -11.65 -4.27 10.52
N ASN A 111 -11.13 -3.39 11.38
CA ASN A 111 -11.14 -1.96 11.12
C ASN A 111 -10.22 -1.58 9.94
N VAL A 112 -9.04 -2.19 9.83
CA VAL A 112 -8.15 -1.97 8.67
C VAL A 112 -8.74 -2.56 7.38
N ASP A 113 -9.36 -3.73 7.45
CA ASP A 113 -10.00 -4.38 6.30
C ASP A 113 -11.15 -3.51 5.75
N ASN A 114 -11.97 -2.96 6.65
CA ASN A 114 -13.01 -2.00 6.31
C ASN A 114 -12.45 -0.68 5.79
N PHE A 115 -11.34 -0.18 6.35
CA PHE A 115 -10.63 0.99 5.83
C PHE A 115 -10.21 0.77 4.37
N LEU A 116 -9.55 -0.35 4.07
CA LEU A 116 -9.05 -0.67 2.73
C LEU A 116 -10.19 -0.85 1.73
N LYS A 117 -11.31 -1.43 2.17
CA LYS A 117 -12.53 -1.54 1.34
C LYS A 117 -13.05 -0.16 0.92
N VAL A 118 -13.03 0.81 1.83
CA VAL A 118 -13.45 2.19 1.54
C VAL A 118 -12.44 2.90 0.64
N TYR A 119 -11.14 2.71 0.90
CA TYR A 119 -10.06 3.22 0.05
C TYR A 119 -10.19 2.71 -1.40
N GLU A 120 -10.38 1.42 -1.62
CA GLU A 120 -10.58 0.84 -2.96
C GLU A 120 -11.84 1.36 -3.64
N TYR A 121 -12.90 1.59 -2.87
CA TYR A 121 -14.11 2.18 -3.40
C TYR A 121 -13.84 3.59 -3.96
N VAL A 122 -13.09 4.44 -3.23
CA VAL A 122 -12.70 5.79 -3.68
C VAL A 122 -11.73 5.76 -4.85
N LYS A 123 -10.80 4.80 -4.86
CA LYS A 123 -9.80 4.63 -5.93
C LYS A 123 -10.42 4.24 -7.26
N LYS A 124 -11.53 3.50 -7.24
CA LYS A 124 -12.30 3.17 -8.44
C LYS A 124 -12.99 4.44 -8.96
N SER A 125 -12.53 4.93 -10.11
CA SER A 125 -13.04 6.14 -10.77
C SER A 125 -14.57 6.18 -10.82
N GLY A 126 -15.18 7.32 -10.47
CA GLY A 126 -16.62 7.56 -10.63
C GLY A 126 -17.41 7.72 -9.33
N VAL A 127 -16.76 7.75 -8.16
CA VAL A 127 -17.46 8.06 -6.90
C VAL A 127 -17.99 9.49 -6.92
N GLU A 128 -19.30 9.64 -6.70
CA GLU A 128 -19.98 10.95 -6.72
C GLU A 128 -19.68 11.81 -5.48
N THR A 129 -19.36 11.17 -4.33
CA THR A 129 -19.16 11.84 -3.02
C THR A 129 -17.89 11.36 -2.28
N PRO A 130 -16.69 11.51 -2.85
CA PRO A 130 -15.44 11.03 -2.26
C PRO A 130 -15.15 11.56 -0.85
N GLU A 131 -15.67 12.74 -0.49
CA GLU A 131 -15.55 13.34 0.84
C GLU A 131 -16.20 12.50 1.94
N LYS A 132 -17.39 11.92 1.69
CA LYS A 132 -18.08 11.11 2.70
C LYS A 132 -17.30 9.84 3.01
N TYR A 133 -16.70 9.25 1.98
CA TYR A 133 -15.85 8.07 2.13
C TYR A 133 -14.53 8.39 2.82
N TYR A 134 -13.99 9.60 2.66
CA TYR A 134 -12.83 10.04 3.42
C TYR A 134 -13.12 10.05 4.93
N ASP A 135 -14.22 10.65 5.38
CA ASP A 135 -14.57 10.67 6.81
C ASP A 135 -14.84 9.26 7.37
N ILE A 136 -15.43 8.37 6.57
CA ILE A 136 -15.62 6.97 6.94
C ILE A 136 -14.26 6.26 7.10
N ALA A 137 -13.33 6.47 6.16
CA ALA A 137 -11.99 5.89 6.24
C ALA A 137 -11.23 6.45 7.45
N GLU A 138 -11.28 7.75 7.71
CA GLU A 138 -10.65 8.36 8.88
C GLU A 138 -11.17 7.75 10.19
N ASN A 139 -12.48 7.54 10.31
CA ASN A 139 -13.08 6.86 11.45
C ASN A 139 -12.59 5.41 11.59
N LYS A 140 -12.51 4.65 10.50
CA LYS A 140 -12.00 3.26 10.52
C LYS A 140 -10.53 3.20 10.92
N LYS A 141 -9.72 4.14 10.45
CA LYS A 141 -8.35 4.32 10.90
C LYS A 141 -8.30 4.57 12.41
N GLN A 142 -9.07 5.53 12.93
CA GLN A 142 -9.06 5.86 14.35
C GLN A 142 -9.47 4.66 15.22
N ASN A 143 -10.49 3.91 14.78
CA ASN A 143 -10.91 2.69 15.46
C ASN A 143 -9.82 1.62 15.46
N ALA A 144 -9.10 1.40 14.35
CA ALA A 144 -7.99 0.46 14.29
C ALA A 144 -6.86 0.85 15.26
N ILE A 145 -6.52 2.14 15.33
CA ILE A 145 -5.50 2.66 16.25
C ILE A 145 -5.93 2.52 17.71
N ASN A 146 -7.17 2.88 18.03
CA ASN A 146 -7.72 2.76 19.37
C ASN A 146 -7.79 1.30 19.83
N ALA A 147 -8.24 0.39 18.96
CA ALA A 147 -8.25 -1.04 19.23
C ALA A 147 -6.82 -1.54 19.49
N LEU A 148 -5.83 -1.16 18.67
CA LEU A 148 -4.45 -1.57 18.87
C LEU A 148 -3.90 -1.05 20.20
N HIS A 149 -4.13 0.23 20.54
CA HIS A 149 -3.75 0.78 21.85
C HIS A 149 -4.38 0.02 23.02
N SER A 150 -5.64 -0.43 22.88
CA SER A 150 -6.35 -1.16 23.94
C SER A 150 -5.73 -2.52 24.27
N MET A 151 -4.84 -3.07 23.43
CA MET A 151 -4.11 -4.29 23.74
C MET A 151 -3.30 -4.18 25.04
N ILE A 152 -2.87 -2.97 25.41
CA ILE A 152 -2.08 -2.72 26.63
C ILE A 152 -2.71 -3.29 27.90
N PHE A 153 -4.05 -3.36 27.97
CA PHE A 153 -4.77 -3.84 29.16
C PHE A 153 -4.63 -5.35 29.41
N LYS A 154 -4.20 -6.13 28.42
CA LYS A 154 -3.98 -7.58 28.55
C LYS A 154 -2.54 -8.01 28.35
N LEU A 155 -1.63 -7.07 28.11
CA LEU A 155 -0.20 -7.37 28.00
C LEU A 155 0.41 -7.49 29.39
N GLU A 156 1.31 -8.46 29.56
CA GLU A 156 2.18 -8.50 30.74
C GLU A 156 2.93 -7.17 30.86
N VAL A 157 3.15 -6.69 32.09
CA VAL A 157 3.85 -5.41 32.36
C VAL A 157 5.34 -5.56 32.04
N ASN A 158 5.65 -5.66 30.76
CA ASN A 158 6.99 -5.78 30.21
C ASN A 158 7.26 -4.58 29.31
N LYS A 159 8.22 -3.76 29.71
CA LYS A 159 8.63 -2.54 28.99
C LYS A 159 8.96 -2.80 27.52
N ILE A 160 9.52 -3.97 27.18
CA ILE A 160 9.85 -4.32 25.79
C ILE A 160 8.58 -4.45 24.96
N VAL A 161 7.56 -5.12 25.50
CA VAL A 161 6.29 -5.38 24.82
C VAL A 161 5.49 -4.09 24.69
N THR A 162 5.43 -3.27 25.75
CA THR A 162 4.80 -1.94 25.71
C THR A 162 5.46 -1.03 24.68
N ASN A 163 6.80 -0.97 24.65
CA ASN A 163 7.53 -0.17 23.65
C ASN A 163 7.35 -0.70 22.23
N LYS A 164 7.15 -2.01 22.05
CA LYS A 164 6.80 -2.59 20.75
C LYS A 164 5.40 -2.12 20.35
N LEU A 165 4.41 -2.22 21.24
CA LEU A 165 3.04 -1.77 20.99
C LEU A 165 2.98 -0.30 20.60
N ASP A 166 3.63 0.60 21.35
CA ASP A 166 3.64 2.03 21.04
C ASP A 166 4.24 2.35 19.67
N ARG A 167 5.31 1.62 19.28
CA ARG A 167 5.89 1.73 17.94
C ARG A 167 4.93 1.21 16.87
N SER A 168 4.25 0.10 17.13
CA SER A 168 3.25 -0.47 16.23
C SER A 168 2.07 0.47 16.02
N CYS A 169 1.58 1.15 17.07
CA CYS A 169 0.52 2.16 16.93
C CYS A 169 0.94 3.32 16.01
N LYS A 170 2.15 3.85 16.21
CA LYS A 170 2.69 4.92 15.36
C LYS A 170 2.86 4.46 13.90
N GLN A 171 3.41 3.27 13.70
CA GLN A 171 3.58 2.71 12.37
C GLN A 171 2.24 2.50 11.65
N LEU A 172 1.22 1.98 12.34
CA LEU A 172 -0.11 1.84 11.76
C LEU A 172 -0.73 3.20 11.42
N ASP A 173 -0.58 4.20 12.30
CA ASP A 173 -1.09 5.57 12.03
C ASP A 173 -0.44 6.17 10.78
N GLU A 174 0.88 6.03 10.64
CA GLU A 174 1.64 6.49 9.49
C GLU A 174 1.20 5.78 8.19
N ILE A 175 1.09 4.45 8.21
CA ILE A 175 0.66 3.67 7.05
C ILE A 175 -0.73 4.12 6.59
N LEU A 176 -1.72 4.13 7.49
CA LEU A 176 -3.10 4.49 7.14
C LEU A 176 -3.25 5.97 6.77
N ARG A 177 -2.41 6.86 7.32
CA ARG A 177 -2.39 8.28 6.94
C ARG A 177 -1.97 8.47 5.49
N ARG A 178 -0.96 7.73 5.00
CA ARG A 178 -0.57 7.80 3.57
C ARG A 178 -1.72 7.45 2.64
N TYR A 179 -2.50 6.42 2.99
CA TYR A 179 -3.68 6.04 2.21
C TYR A 179 -4.79 7.11 2.25
N LEU A 180 -4.99 7.78 3.39
CA LEU A 180 -5.88 8.95 3.47
C LEU A 180 -5.38 10.11 2.61
N ASP A 181 -4.09 10.42 2.65
CA ASP A 181 -3.50 11.48 1.82
C ASP A 181 -3.73 11.21 0.32
N GLU A 182 -3.60 9.96 -0.12
CA GLU A 182 -3.95 9.56 -1.49
C GLU A 182 -5.44 9.75 -1.81
N MET A 183 -6.34 9.39 -0.89
CA MET A 183 -7.78 9.63 -1.06
C MET A 183 -8.09 11.13 -1.18
N TYR A 184 -7.40 11.94 -0.38
CA TYR A 184 -7.55 13.39 -0.40
C TYR A 184 -7.07 13.99 -1.74
N ASP A 185 -5.98 13.48 -2.29
CA ASP A 185 -5.49 13.87 -3.61
C ASP A 185 -6.47 13.48 -4.73
N ILE A 186 -7.11 12.32 -4.63
CA ILE A 186 -8.17 11.89 -5.57
C ILE A 186 -9.35 12.87 -5.49
N TYR A 187 -9.80 13.20 -4.28
CA TYR A 187 -10.86 14.18 -4.05
C TYR A 187 -10.52 15.55 -4.65
N LYS A 188 -9.31 16.08 -4.37
CA LYS A 188 -8.84 17.34 -4.94
C LYS A 188 -8.84 17.35 -6.46
N LYS A 189 -8.38 16.25 -7.09
CA LYS A 189 -8.40 16.10 -8.55
C LYS A 189 -9.83 16.07 -9.10
N ASP A 190 -10.77 15.46 -8.41
CA ASP A 190 -12.19 15.44 -8.82
C ASP A 190 -12.84 16.82 -8.73
N ILE A 191 -12.56 17.58 -7.67
CA ILE A 191 -12.99 18.99 -7.54
C ILE A 191 -12.39 19.85 -8.64
N TYR A 192 -11.10 19.71 -8.92
CA TYR A 192 -10.46 20.49 -9.98
C TYR A 192 -11.11 20.24 -11.35
N LYS A 193 -11.55 19.01 -11.62
CA LYS A 193 -12.17 18.63 -12.90
C LYS A 193 -13.64 19.04 -13.02
N LYS A 194 -14.42 18.93 -11.94
CA LYS A 194 -15.89 19.09 -11.96
C LYS A 194 -16.37 20.39 -11.32
N GLY A 195 -15.50 21.13 -10.62
CA GLY A 195 -15.85 22.28 -9.81
C GLY A 195 -16.39 21.91 -8.43
N TYR A 196 -16.65 22.94 -7.62
CA TYR A 196 -17.42 22.81 -6.39
C TYR A 196 -18.92 22.78 -6.71
N ASP A 197 -19.65 21.90 -6.05
CA ASP A 197 -21.11 21.85 -6.09
C ASP A 197 -21.65 21.88 -4.65
N SER A 198 -22.84 22.43 -4.47
CA SER A 198 -23.64 22.50 -3.23
C SER A 198 -23.82 21.17 -2.51
N THR A 199 -23.63 20.04 -3.20
CA THR A 199 -23.72 18.68 -2.67
C THR A 199 -22.41 18.16 -2.08
N ARG A 200 -21.27 18.84 -2.33
CA ARG A 200 -19.92 18.39 -1.96
C ARG A 200 -19.47 19.01 -0.65
N GLY A 201 -19.24 18.18 0.36
CA GLY A 201 -18.65 18.59 1.64
C GLY A 201 -17.15 18.90 1.52
N LEU A 202 -16.65 19.80 2.37
CA LEU A 202 -15.22 20.09 2.49
C LEU A 202 -14.55 19.08 3.43
N ILE A 203 -13.49 18.42 2.95
CA ILE A 203 -12.66 17.58 3.82
C ILE A 203 -11.77 18.49 4.69
N ASN A 204 -12.02 18.51 6.00
CA ASN A 204 -11.18 19.23 6.95
C ASN A 204 -10.01 18.34 7.42
N THR A 205 -8.79 18.65 6.95
CA THR A 205 -7.53 17.98 7.34
C THR A 205 -6.80 18.66 8.50
N GLY A 206 -7.41 19.70 9.10
CA GLY A 206 -6.85 20.41 10.25
C GLY A 206 -6.81 19.54 11.52
N PRO A 207 -6.11 20.01 12.58
CA PRO A 207 -6.03 19.28 13.85
C PRO A 207 -7.43 19.05 14.42
N ARG A 208 -7.85 17.79 14.47
CA ARG A 208 -9.06 17.36 15.17
C ARG A 208 -8.65 16.88 16.58
N PRO A 209 -9.40 17.25 17.64
CA PRO A 209 -9.13 16.72 18.98
C PRO A 209 -9.27 15.18 18.96
N VAL A 210 -8.40 14.48 19.69
CA VAL A 210 -8.31 12.99 19.71
C VAL A 210 -9.66 12.32 20.04
N ASN A 211 -10.55 13.05 20.73
CA ASN A 211 -11.94 12.65 20.98
C ASN A 211 -12.89 13.46 20.07
N HIS A 212 -13.01 13.08 18.80
CA HIS A 212 -14.06 13.63 17.94
C HIS A 212 -15.17 12.59 17.75
N TYR A 213 -16.29 12.81 18.43
CA TYR A 213 -17.52 12.07 18.15
C TYR A 213 -18.12 12.67 16.89
N THR A 214 -18.14 11.92 15.79
CA THR A 214 -19.04 12.24 14.69
C THR A 214 -20.46 12.05 15.23
N ASN A 215 -21.23 13.13 15.36
CA ASN A 215 -22.67 13.05 15.60
C ASN A 215 -23.32 12.34 14.40
N ILE A 216 -23.36 11.01 14.44
CA ILE A 216 -24.07 10.17 13.46
C ILE A 216 -25.58 10.11 13.82
N VAL A 217 -26.00 10.75 14.92
CA VAL A 217 -27.40 10.88 15.34
C VAL A 217 -27.75 12.37 15.37
N GLY A 218 -28.68 12.76 14.51
CA GLY A 218 -28.82 14.12 14.00
C GLY A 218 -29.39 15.17 14.96
N ASP A 219 -29.24 16.42 14.54
CA ASP A 219 -30.14 17.51 14.91
C ASP A 219 -31.52 17.24 14.29
N VAL A 220 -32.31 16.40 14.97
CA VAL A 220 -33.76 16.47 14.88
C VAL A 220 -34.21 17.08 16.19
N THR A 221 -34.30 18.41 16.21
CA THR A 221 -35.03 19.12 17.26
C THR A 221 -36.50 18.72 17.16
N TYR A 222 -36.99 17.96 18.14
CA TYR A 222 -38.43 17.83 18.34
C TYR A 222 -38.92 19.14 18.96
N ASP A 223 -39.58 19.96 18.16
CA ASP A 223 -40.46 21.00 18.69
C ASP A 223 -41.65 20.30 19.34
N ILE A 224 -41.73 20.43 20.67
CA ILE A 224 -42.89 20.03 21.46
C ILE A 224 -43.88 21.20 21.39
N TYR A 225 -44.99 21.01 20.69
CA TYR A 225 -46.20 21.85 20.80
C TYR A 225 -47.36 20.99 21.32
#